data_AF-A0A0C3ACZ2-F1
#
_entry.id   AF-A0A0C3ACZ2-F1
#
_cell.length_a   1.000
_cell.length_b   1.000
_cell.length_c   1.000
_cell.angle_alpha   90.00
_cell.angle_beta   90.00
_cell.angle_gamma   90.00
#
_symmetry.space_group_name_H-M   'P 1'
#
loop_
_entity.id
_entity.type
_entity.pdbx_description
1 polymer ?
#
loop_
_entity_poly.entity_id
_entity_poly.type
_entity_poly.pdbx_seq_one_letter_code
_entity_poly.pdbx_strand_id
1 'polypeptide(L)' 'CCMYCVLSLQEDFANEKSVLQHYIEGRGHICMFLLKFHCELNPIKMVWGFMK' A
#
# COMPACT_ATOMS: atom_id res chain seq x y z
N CYS A 1 -6.50 0.82 18.97
CA CYS A 1 -5.79 0.47 20.23
C CYS A 1 -4.54 1.35 20.32
N CYS A 2 -4.34 2.06 21.43
CA CYS A 2 -3.33 3.12 21.56
C CYS A 2 -1.88 2.62 21.35
N MET A 3 -1.58 1.37 21.75
CA MET A 3 -0.25 0.79 21.58
C MET A 3 0.17 0.61 20.12
N TYR A 4 -0.78 0.25 19.23
CA TYR A 4 -0.47 0.13 17.80
C TYR A 4 -0.01 1.48 17.23
N CYS A 5 -0.70 2.57 17.58
CA CYS A 5 -0.31 3.90 17.11
C CYS A 5 1.08 4.30 17.62
N VAL A 6 1.37 4.06 18.91
CA VAL A 6 2.68 4.39 19.49
C VAL A 6 3.80 3.60 18.82
N LEU A 7 3.61 2.29 18.61
CA LEU A 7 4.60 1.44 17.94
C LEU A 7 4.78 1.82 16.48
N SER A 8 3.70 2.14 15.76
CA SER A 8 3.78 2.55 14.34
C SER A 8 4.55 3.86 14.12
N LEU A 9 4.74 4.66 15.17
CA LEU A 9 5.49 5.92 15.13
C LEU A 9 6.95 5.75 15.54
N GLN A 10 7.36 4.58 16.03
CA GLN A 10 8.78 4.30 16.31
C GLN A 10 9.56 4.18 15.00
N GLU A 11 10.83 4.58 15.01
CA GLU A 11 11.63 4.73 13.80
C GLU A 11 11.90 3.41 13.08
N ASP A 12 12.06 2.32 13.83
CA ASP A 12 12.22 0.96 13.34
C ASP A 12 10.96 0.45 12.62
N PHE A 13 9.78 0.77 13.13
CA PHE A 13 8.52 0.39 12.48
C PHE A 13 8.11 1.31 11.33
N ALA A 14 8.35 2.61 11.45
CA ALA A 14 7.95 3.59 10.45
C ALA A 14 8.76 3.48 9.14
N ASN A 15 10.03 3.07 9.24
CA ASN A 15 10.93 2.95 8.10
C ASN A 15 10.99 1.52 7.52
N GLU A 16 10.47 0.52 8.22
CA GLU A 16 10.48 -0.86 7.76
C GLU A 16 9.42 -1.10 6.67
N LYS A 17 9.83 -1.75 5.58
CA LYS A 17 8.91 -2.12 4.50
C LYS A 17 8.03 -3.27 4.94
N SER A 18 6.78 -3.27 4.47
CA SER A 18 5.89 -4.42 4.72
C SER A 18 6.44 -5.70 4.06
N VAL A 19 6.17 -6.86 4.66
CA VAL A 19 6.53 -8.18 4.08
C VAL A 19 6.00 -8.34 2.65
N LEU A 20 4.81 -7.80 2.37
CA LEU A 20 4.23 -7.82 1.02
C LEU A 20 5.05 -6.98 0.04
N GLN A 21 5.51 -5.80 0.46
CA GLN A 21 6.37 -4.98 -0.37
C GLN A 21 7.68 -5.70 -0.70
N HIS A 22 8.32 -6.33 0.29
CA HIS A 22 9.51 -7.15 0.05
C HIS A 22 9.27 -8.28 -0.95
N TYR A 23 8.13 -8.97 -0.84
CA TYR A 23 7.78 -10.06 -1.75
C TYR A 23 7.57 -9.58 -3.19
N ILE A 24 6.87 -8.45 -3.37
CA ILE A 24 6.60 -7.86 -4.68
C ILE A 24 7.90 -7.36 -5.33
N GLU A 25 8.70 -6.59 -4.59
CA GLU A 25 9.98 -6.06 -5.04
C GLU A 25 11.00 -7.18 -5.30
N GLY A 26 11.01 -8.23 -4.48
CA GLY A 26 11.85 -9.41 -4.66
C GLY A 26 11.55 -10.21 -5.93
N ARG A 27 10.35 -10.02 -6.52
CA ARG A 27 9.98 -10.56 -7.84
C ARG A 27 10.27 -9.60 -9.00
N GLY A 28 10.88 -8.43 -8.73
CA GLY A 28 11.17 -7.41 -9.73
C GLY A 28 9.96 -6.52 -10.09
N HIS A 29 8.90 -6.53 -9.29
CA HIS A 29 7.72 -5.68 -9.48
C HIS A 29 7.77 -4.44 -8.60
N ILE A 30 7.04 -3.40 -8.99
CA ILE A 30 6.89 -2.16 -8.20
C ILE A 30 5.64 -2.29 -7.32
N CYS A 31 5.81 -2.12 -6.01
CA CYS A 31 4.68 -2.07 -5.07
C CYS A 31 4.07 -0.66 -5.04
N MET A 32 2.93 -0.48 -5.71
CA MET A 32 2.23 0.81 -5.78
C MET A 32 1.28 0.99 -4.59
N PHE A 33 1.48 2.04 -3.80
CA PHE A 33 0.57 2.40 -2.70
C PHE A 33 -0.45 3.42 -3.19
N LEU A 34 -1.73 3.06 -3.11
CA LEU A 34 -2.85 3.92 -3.49
C LEU A 34 -3.52 4.50 -2.24
N LEU A 35 -4.05 5.71 -2.36
CA LEU A 35 -4.78 6.37 -1.28
C LEU A 35 -6.09 5.60 -0.99
N LYS A 36 -6.32 5.29 0.28
CA LYS A 36 -7.43 4.43 0.74
C LYS A 36 -8.83 4.94 0.34
N PHE A 37 -9.01 6.26 0.27
CA PHE A 37 -10.31 6.90 0.06
C PHE A 37 -10.45 7.63 -1.29
N HIS A 38 -9.48 7.43 -2.19
CA HIS A 38 -9.49 8.03 -3.53
C HIS A 38 -9.56 6.91 -4.59
N CYS A 39 -10.71 6.24 -4.64
CA CYS A 39 -10.93 5.12 -5.56
C CYS A 39 -10.89 5.55 -7.04
N GLU A 40 -11.14 6.82 -7.33
CA GLU A 40 -11.02 7.45 -8.64
C GLU A 40 -9.59 7.42 -9.19
N LEU A 41 -8.59 7.36 -8.30
CA LEU A 41 -7.18 7.26 -8.67
C LEU A 41 -6.72 5.82 -8.88
N ASN A 42 -7.58 4.82 -8.65
CA ASN A 42 -7.22 3.42 -8.85
C ASN A 42 -7.44 3.01 -10.32
N PRO A 43 -6.37 2.70 -11.09
CA PRO A 43 -6.49 2.34 -12.50
C PRO A 43 -7.42 1.16 -12.76
N ILE A 44 -7.53 0.21 -11.81
CA ILE A 44 -8.38 -0.97 -12.00
C ILE A 44 -9.87 -0.59 -12.10
N LYS A 45 -10.31 0.44 -11.36
CA LYS A 45 -11.69 0.92 -11.43
C LYS A 45 -11.97 1.59 -12.78
N MET A 46 -11.00 2.34 -13.31
CA MET A 46 -11.13 2.97 -14.62
C MET A 46 -11.29 1.93 -15.72
N VAL A 47 -10.46 0.88 -15.71
CA VAL A 47 -10.55 -0.22 -16.69
C VAL A 47 -11.90 -0.94 -16.60
N TRP A 48 -12.34 -1.30 -15.40
CA TRP A 48 -13.63 -1.98 -15.22
C TRP A 48 -14.84 -1.10 -15.61
N GLY A 49 -14.74 0.21 -15.41
CA GLY A 49 -15.76 1.15 -15.87
C GLY A 49 -15.83 1.26 -17.40
N PHE A 50 -14.68 1.17 -18.08
CA PHE A 50 -14.61 1.22 -19.54
C PHE A 50 -15.06 -0.08 -20.22
N MET A 51 -14.88 -1.23 -19.56
CA MET A 51 -15.31 -2.53 -20.08
C MET A 51 -16.83 -2.78 -19.99
N LYS A 52 -17.59 -1.78 -19.56
CA LYS A 52 -19.03 -1.84 -19.31
C LYS A 52 -19.80 -1.17 -20.44
#